data_AF-A0A1X0TP54-F1
#
_entry.id   AF-A0A1X0TP54-F1
#
_cell.length_a   1.000
_cell.length_b   1.000
_cell.length_c   1.000
_cell.angle_alpha   90.00
_cell.angle_beta   90.00
_cell.angle_gamma   90.00
#
_symmetry.space_group_name_H-M   'P 1'
#
loop_
_entity.id
_entity.type
_entity.pdbx_description
1 polymer ?
#
loop_
_entity_poly.entity_id
_entity_poly.type
_entity_poly.pdbx_seq_one_letter_code
_entity_poly.pdbx_strand_id
1 'polypeptide(L)'
;MKKIAIFAILLGVNLVHANDVCNEYIKQSRLYLDELYAKESKRLANDEKALRLFELKFDEFKQRQSGQEAIILQNKDEKFCKRKLEETNKLLNDLKK
;
A
#
# COMPACT_ATOMS: atom_id res chain seq x y z
N MET A 1 -31.25 -11.38 -22.29
CA MET A 1 -30.55 -10.34 -23.07
C MET A 1 -30.18 -9.17 -22.15
N LYS A 2 -28.91 -8.76 -22.23
CA LYS A 2 -28.27 -7.51 -21.77
C LYS A 2 -28.45 -7.11 -20.29
N LYS A 3 -27.32 -7.11 -19.56
CA LYS A 3 -26.88 -5.98 -18.72
C LYS A 3 -25.41 -6.19 -18.30
N ILE A 4 -24.55 -5.32 -18.84
CA ILE A 4 -23.26 -4.82 -18.31
C ILE A 4 -22.13 -5.89 -18.26
N ALA A 5 -21.40 -6.17 -19.33
CA ALA A 5 -20.42 -5.32 -20.04
C ALA A 5 -19.38 -4.67 -19.10
N ILE A 6 -18.16 -5.23 -19.15
CA ILE A 6 -16.87 -4.59 -18.84
C ILE A 6 -16.47 -4.60 -17.35
N PHE A 7 -16.01 -5.78 -16.89
CA PHE A 7 -14.91 -5.86 -15.90
C PHE A 7 -13.57 -6.06 -16.65
N ALA A 8 -13.34 -5.23 -17.67
CA ALA A 8 -12.13 -5.24 -18.49
C ALA A 8 -11.44 -3.86 -18.41
N ILE A 9 -11.12 -3.43 -17.19
CA ILE A 9 -10.25 -2.28 -16.97
C ILE A 9 -9.14 -2.73 -16.01
N LEU A 10 -7.90 -2.67 -16.53
CA LEU A 10 -6.61 -2.72 -15.81
C LEU A 10 -5.97 -4.07 -15.46
N LEU A 11 -5.95 -5.05 -16.38
CA LEU A 11 -4.80 -5.97 -16.47
C LEU A 11 -4.03 -5.84 -17.80
N GLY A 12 -4.31 -4.77 -18.55
CA GLY A 12 -3.46 -4.32 -19.64
C GLY A 12 -2.31 -3.48 -19.10
N VAL A 13 -1.29 -4.12 -18.52
CA VAL A 13 0.05 -3.51 -18.48
C VAL A 13 1.08 -4.57 -18.85
N ASN A 14 1.07 -4.91 -20.13
CA ASN A 14 2.22 -5.46 -20.80
C ASN A 14 2.96 -4.27 -21.46
N LEU A 15 4.25 -4.14 -21.18
CA LEU A 15 5.30 -3.52 -22.02
C LEU A 15 5.99 -2.21 -21.55
N VAL A 16 6.13 -1.97 -20.24
CA VAL A 16 7.14 -1.03 -19.66
C VAL A 16 7.61 -1.54 -18.28
N HIS A 17 8.19 -2.73 -18.25
CA HIS A 17 8.08 -3.63 -17.08
C HIS A 17 8.85 -3.24 -15.79
N ALA A 18 9.81 -2.32 -15.81
CA ALA A 18 10.59 -1.99 -14.60
C ALA A 18 9.97 -0.95 -13.67
N ASN A 19 9.61 0.16 -14.28
CA ASN A 19 9.18 1.35 -13.53
C ASN A 19 7.75 1.18 -13.01
N ASP A 20 6.93 0.43 -13.73
CA ASP A 20 5.50 0.30 -13.42
C ASP A 20 5.24 -0.54 -12.16
N VAL A 21 5.92 -1.67 -12.01
CA VAL A 21 5.71 -2.56 -10.85
C VAL A 21 6.17 -1.92 -9.54
N CYS A 22 7.28 -1.18 -9.55
CA CYS A 22 7.76 -0.46 -8.37
C CYS A 22 6.86 0.73 -8.02
N ASN A 23 6.34 1.46 -9.02
CA ASN A 23 5.37 2.52 -8.79
C ASN A 23 4.05 1.98 -8.23
N GLU A 24 3.57 0.85 -8.76
CA GLU A 24 2.36 0.20 -8.26
C GLU A 24 2.58 -0.32 -6.84
N TYR A 25 3.74 -0.92 -6.54
CA TYR A 25 4.12 -1.27 -5.17
C TYR A 25 4.01 -0.07 -4.22
N ILE A 26 4.60 1.07 -4.57
CA ILE A 26 4.58 2.28 -3.74
C ILE A 26 3.15 2.76 -3.52
N LYS A 27 2.34 2.78 -4.58
CA LYS A 27 0.93 3.16 -4.50
C LYS A 27 0.16 2.25 -3.55
N GLN A 28 0.33 0.93 -3.66
CA GLN A 28 -0.32 -0.03 -2.77
C GLN A 28 0.22 0.07 -1.33
N SER A 29 1.52 0.35 -1.14
CA SER A 29 2.12 0.54 0.19
C SER A 29 1.52 1.75 0.90
N ARG A 30 1.34 2.87 0.19
CA ARG A 30 0.68 4.06 0.72
C ARG A 30 -0.79 3.80 1.06
N LEU A 31 -1.52 3.11 0.17
CA LEU A 31 -2.89 2.72 0.44
C LEU A 31 -3.00 1.83 1.69
N TYR A 32 -2.07 0.88 1.86
CA TYR A 32 -2.00 0.04 3.05
C TYR A 32 -1.84 0.86 4.33
N LEU A 33 -0.95 1.86 4.32
CA LEU A 33 -0.75 2.75 5.46
C LEU A 33 -2.04 3.52 5.79
N ASP A 34 -2.69 4.10 4.79
CA ASP A 34 -3.91 4.89 5.01
C ASP A 34 -5.04 4.03 5.60
N GLU A 35 -5.22 2.81 5.10
CA GLU A 35 -6.22 1.85 5.62
C GLU A 35 -5.88 1.38 7.05
N LEU A 36 -4.60 1.09 7.31
CA LEU A 36 -4.12 0.70 8.64
C LEU A 36 -4.37 1.82 9.66
N TYR A 37 -4.05 3.06 9.29
CA TYR A 37 -4.30 4.24 10.11
C TYR A 37 -5.79 4.40 10.40
N ALA A 38 -6.65 4.33 9.38
CA ALA A 38 -8.08 4.47 9.54
C ALA A 38 -8.70 3.39 10.45
N LYS A 39 -8.22 2.14 10.34
CA LYS A 39 -8.68 1.03 11.19
C LYS A 39 -8.24 1.21 12.64
N GLU A 40 -6.96 1.49 12.87
CA GLU A 40 -6.40 1.61 14.22
C GLU A 40 -6.86 2.89 14.94
N SER A 41 -6.93 4.02 14.24
CA SER A 41 -7.46 5.27 14.83
C SER A 41 -8.91 5.12 15.28
N LYS A 42 -9.76 4.46 14.49
CA LYS A 42 -11.14 4.12 14.89
C LYS A 42 -11.18 3.20 16.11
N ARG A 43 -10.31 2.19 16.16
CA ARG A 43 -10.20 1.27 17.31
C ARG A 43 -9.78 1.98 18.60
N LEU A 44 -8.92 2.99 18.48
CA LEU A 44 -8.37 3.76 19.59
C LEU A 44 -9.14 5.06 19.90
N ALA A 45 -10.26 5.33 19.23
CA ALA A 45 -10.97 6.60 19.34
C ALA A 45 -11.42 6.96 20.77
N ASN A 46 -11.59 5.97 21.64
CA ASN A 46 -11.99 6.16 23.04
C ASN A 46 -10.81 6.24 24.02
N ASP A 47 -9.58 6.10 23.56
CA ASP A 47 -8.35 6.20 24.37
C ASP A 47 -7.38 7.19 23.70
N GLU A 48 -7.54 8.46 24.07
CA GLU A 48 -6.76 9.57 23.52
C GLU A 48 -5.25 9.38 23.69
N LYS A 49 -4.82 8.84 24.84
CA LYS A 49 -3.39 8.62 25.12
C LYS A 49 -2.82 7.51 24.23
N ALA A 50 -3.57 6.41 24.06
CA ALA A 50 -3.17 5.34 23.17
C ALA A 50 -3.20 5.76 21.71
N LEU A 51 -4.21 6.53 21.29
CA LEU A 51 -4.29 7.11 19.95
C LEU A 51 -3.08 7.99 19.66
N ARG A 52 -2.73 8.89 20.59
CA ARG A 52 -1.59 9.80 20.41
C ARG A 52 -0.25 9.06 20.31
N LEU A 53 -0.06 8.01 21.12
CA LEU A 53 1.13 7.17 21.05
C LEU A 53 1.19 6.37 19.76
N PHE A 54 0.03 5.90 19.28
CA PHE A 54 -0.09 5.24 17.98
C PHE A 54 0.30 6.20 16.85
N GLU A 55 -0.26 7.41 16.78
CA GLU A 55 0.05 8.43 15.77
C GLU A 55 1.55 8.73 15.71
N LEU A 56 2.20 8.94 16.86
CA LEU A 56 3.64 9.22 16.93
C LEU A 56 4.47 8.07 16.30
N LYS A 57 4.17 6.83 16.69
CA LYS A 57 4.85 5.64 16.17
C LYS A 57 4.54 5.40 14.70
N PHE A 58 3.30 5.71 14.28
CA PHE A 58 2.84 5.56 12.92
C PHE A 58 3.55 6.54 11.98
N ASP A 59 3.74 7.79 12.41
CA ASP A 59 4.49 8.79 11.66
C ASP A 59 5.96 8.40 11.47
N GLU A 60 6.62 7.91 12.53
CA GLU A 60 7.98 7.36 12.42
C GLU A 60 8.05 6.20 11.43
N PHE A 61 7.08 5.30 11.47
CA PHE A 61 6.99 4.17 10.54
C PHE A 61 6.78 4.63 9.09
N LYS A 62 5.90 5.61 8.86
CA LYS A 62 5.64 6.19 7.54
C LYS A 62 6.87 6.89 6.96
N GLN A 63 7.63 7.60 7.79
CA GLN A 63 8.90 8.22 7.36
C GLN A 63 9.93 7.16 6.94
N ARG A 64 10.08 6.09 7.73
CA ARG A 64 10.98 4.98 7.37
C ARG A 64 10.55 4.29 6.06
N GLN A 65 9.26 4.05 5.86
CA GLN A 65 8.75 3.53 4.59
C GLN A 65 9.06 4.48 3.44
N SER A 66 8.82 5.78 3.58
CA SER A 66 9.10 6.76 2.53
C SER A 66 10.58 6.77 2.12
N GLY A 67 11.49 6.61 3.08
CA GLY A 67 12.92 6.45 2.81
C GLY A 67 13.23 5.16 2.02
N GLN A 68 12.58 4.05 2.36
CA GLN A 68 12.72 2.80 1.61
C GLN A 68 12.12 2.91 0.19
N GLU A 69 10.97 3.55 0.02
CA GLU A 69 10.35 3.80 -1.29
C GLU A 69 11.32 4.54 -2.23
N ALA A 70 12.01 5.58 -1.72
CA ALA A 70 12.98 6.34 -2.50
C ALA A 70 14.16 5.46 -2.97
N ILE A 71 14.68 4.59 -2.10
CA ILE A 71 15.76 3.64 -2.44
C ILE A 71 15.28 2.62 -3.48
N ILE A 72 14.06 2.12 -3.34
CA ILE A 72 13.47 1.14 -4.26
C ILE A 72 13.30 1.74 -5.66
N LEU A 73 12.81 2.99 -5.76
CA LEU A 73 12.71 3.71 -7.04
C LEU A 73 14.07 3.94 -7.70
N GLN A 74 15.12 4.19 -6.91
CA GLN A 74 16.47 4.36 -7.43
C GLN A 74 17.05 3.05 -7.95
N ASN A 75 16.88 1.95 -7.21
CA ASN A 75 17.47 0.66 -7.55
C ASN A 75 16.73 -0.08 -8.67
N LYS A 76 15.44 0.22 -8.91
CA LYS A 76 14.61 -0.37 -9.97
C LYS A 76 14.62 -1.92 -10.01
N ASP A 77 14.77 -2.57 -8.85
CA ASP A 77 14.74 -4.03 -8.75
C ASP A 77 13.28 -4.53 -8.86
N GLU A 78 12.89 -4.91 -10.07
CA GLU A 78 11.55 -5.43 -10.38
C GLU A 78 11.15 -6.65 -9.56
N LYS A 79 12.08 -7.59 -9.37
CA LYS A 79 11.82 -8.85 -8.68
C LYS A 79 11.57 -8.59 -7.20
N PHE A 80 12.28 -7.60 -6.63
CA PHE A 80 11.99 -7.10 -5.31
C PHE A 80 10.62 -6.42 -5.25
N CYS A 81 10.34 -5.45 -6.14
CA CYS A 81 9.08 -4.72 -6.17
C CYS A 81 7.87 -5.65 -6.32
N LYS A 82 7.95 -6.67 -7.19
CA LYS A 82 6.87 -7.63 -7.39
C LYS A 82 6.55 -8.42 -6.12
N ARG A 83 7.58 -8.92 -5.41
CA ARG A 83 7.38 -9.63 -4.13
C ARG A 83 6.74 -8.74 -3.08
N LYS A 84 7.24 -7.50 -2.94
CA LYS A 84 6.69 -6.54 -1.97
C LYS A 84 5.27 -6.11 -2.33
N LEU A 85 4.95 -5.99 -3.62
CA LEU A 85 3.60 -5.72 -4.12
C LEU A 85 2.64 -6.86 -3.74
N GLU A 86 3.02 -8.11 -3.99
CA GLU A 86 2.21 -9.28 -3.62
C GLU A 86 1.98 -9.36 -2.10
N GLU A 87 3.02 -9.14 -1.29
CA GLU A 87 2.91 -9.07 0.17
C GLU A 87 1.96 -7.95 0.63
N THR A 88 2.11 -6.75 0.06
CA THR A 88 1.31 -5.57 0.44
C THR A 88 -0.16 -5.77 0.08
N ASN A 89 -0.43 -6.33 -1.11
CA ASN A 89 -1.79 -6.65 -1.52
C ASN A 89 -2.45 -7.69 -0.61
N LYS A 90 -1.68 -8.69 -0.14
CA LYS A 90 -2.19 -9.65 0.85
C LYS A 90 -2.55 -8.96 2.16
N LEU A 91 -1.68 -8.09 2.66
CA LEU A 91 -1.93 -7.32 3.89
C LEU A 91 -3.13 -6.37 3.75
N LEU A 92 -3.29 -5.70 2.61
CA LEU A 92 -4.45 -4.88 2.28
C LEU A 92 -5.75 -5.70 2.30
N ASN A 93 -5.72 -6.89 1.67
CA ASN A 93 -6.88 -7.77 1.65
C ASN A 93 -7.23 -8.27 3.05
N ASP A 94 -6.24 -8.56 3.90
CA ASP A 94 -6.47 -8.99 5.27
C ASP A 94 -6.94 -7.83 6.17
N LEU A 95 -6.56 -6.59 5.88
CA LEU A 95 -7.09 -5.40 6.58
C LEU A 95 -8.56 -5.13 6.24
N LYS A 96 -8.97 -5.40 5.00
CA LYS A 96 -10.32 -5.18 4.48
C LYS A 96 -11.31 -6.29 4.86
N LYS A 97 -10.81 -7.43 5.35
CA LYS A 97 -11.62 -8.47 6.01
C LYS A 97 -11.98 -8.05 7.43
#